data_AF-A0A1N7PSH4-F1
#
_entry.id   AF-A0A1N7PSH4-F1
#
_cell.length_a   1.000
_cell.length_b   1.000
_cell.length_c   1.000
_cell.angle_alpha   90.00
_cell.angle_beta   90.00
_cell.angle_gamma   90.00
#
_symmetry.space_group_name_H-M   'P 1'
#
loop_
_entity.id
_entity.type
_entity.pdbx_description
1 polymer ?
#
loop_
_entity_poly.entity_id
_entity_poly.type
_entity_poly.pdbx_seq_one_letter_code
_entity_poly.pdbx_strand_id
1 'polypeptide(L)' 'MPQVKCSVANCFFWTAGNNCGADAIMVEVDQHSNRTYREEIGGEFVDSTHQDYTAIQSADTCCHTFRPKKSQ' A
#
# COMPACT_ATOMS: atom_id res chain seq x y z
N MET A 1 13.28 -13.00 0.89
CA MET A 1 11.82 -12.76 0.92
C MET A 1 11.54 -11.47 0.18
N PRO A 2 10.49 -11.40 -0.66
CA PRO A 2 10.18 -10.20 -1.44
C PRO A 2 9.84 -9.04 -0.50
N GLN A 3 10.25 -7.83 -0.87
CA GLN A 3 9.87 -6.61 -0.16
C GLN A 3 8.60 -6.04 -0.81
N VAL A 4 7.55 -5.87 -0.02
CA VAL A 4 6.29 -5.29 -0.46
C VAL A 4 6.20 -3.85 0.03
N LYS A 5 5.96 -2.91 -0.87
CA LYS A 5 5.71 -1.52 -0.51
C LYS A 5 4.20 -1.27 -0.29
N CYS A 6 3.90 -0.45 0.71
CA CYS A 6 2.56 0.03 1.04
C CYS A 6 2.63 1.54 1.20
N SER A 7 2.02 2.27 0.27
CA SER A 7 1.88 3.73 0.33
C SER A 7 0.68 4.18 1.17
N VAL A 8 -0.21 3.26 1.57
CA VAL A 8 -1.40 3.59 2.36
C VAL A 8 -1.01 3.72 3.83
N ALA A 9 -0.61 4.92 4.25
CA ALA A 9 0.01 5.19 5.54
C ALA A 9 -0.94 5.00 6.74
N ASN A 10 -2.24 5.08 6.50
CA ASN A 10 -3.26 4.75 7.48
C ASN A 10 -3.61 3.25 7.53
N CYS A 11 -2.93 2.38 6.77
CA CYS A 11 -3.10 0.93 6.86
C CYS A 11 -2.46 0.36 8.15
N PHE A 12 -3.15 -0.55 8.83
CA PHE A 12 -2.69 -1.23 10.04
C PHE A 12 -1.32 -1.92 9.87
N PHE A 13 -1.08 -2.48 8.69
CA PHE A 13 0.16 -3.18 8.36
C PHE A 13 1.26 -2.27 7.83
N TRP A 14 0.99 -0.96 7.69
CA TRP A 14 2.00 -0.02 7.23
C TRP A 14 3.11 0.15 8.28
N THR A 15 4.36 0.06 7.84
CA THR A 15 5.56 0.23 8.65
C THR A 15 6.51 1.25 8.02
N ALA A 16 7.50 1.70 8.79
CA ALA A 16 8.42 2.76 8.38
C ALA A 16 9.08 2.47 7.02
N GLY A 17 9.18 3.52 6.18
CA GLY A 17 9.75 3.42 4.83
C GLY A 17 8.80 2.82 3.78
N ASN A 18 7.49 3.01 3.96
CA ASN A 18 6.43 2.47 3.11
C ASN A 18 6.51 0.95 2.97
N ASN A 19 6.89 0.23 4.02
CA ASN A 19 6.98 -1.22 3.98
C ASN A 19 5.66 -1.84 4.47
N CYS A 20 5.18 -2.88 3.80
CA CYS A 20 4.06 -3.69 4.27
C CYS A 20 4.57 -4.77 5.23
N GLY A 21 4.07 -4.77 6.47
CA GLY A 21 4.41 -5.75 7.50
C GLY A 21 3.42 -6.91 7.62
N ALA A 22 2.53 -7.11 6.64
CA ALA A 22 1.58 -8.22 6.66
C ALA A 22 2.28 -9.55 6.29
N ASP A 23 1.91 -10.64 6.98
CA ASP A 23 2.43 -11.99 6.67
C ASP A 23 2.03 -12.47 5.28
N ALA A 24 0.90 -11.98 4.76
CA ALA A 24 0.41 -12.24 3.40
C ALA A 24 -0.41 -11.05 2.88
N ILE A 25 -0.38 -10.83 1.57
CA ILE A 25 -1.19 -9.81 0.90
C ILE A 25 -2.09 -10.44 -0.16
N MET A 26 -3.30 -9.89 -0.32
CA MET A 26 -4.19 -10.16 -1.44
C MET A 26 -4.36 -8.88 -2.25
N VAL A 27 -4.04 -8.94 -3.53
CA VAL A 27 -4.15 -7.82 -4.46
C VAL A 27 -5.13 -8.19 -5.56
N GLU A 28 -6.08 -7.32 -5.85
CA GLU A 28 -7.04 -7.46 -6.95
C GLU A 28 -7.18 -6.12 -7.68
N VAL A 29 -7.65 -6.17 -8.92
CA VAL A 29 -7.88 -4.96 -9.72
C VAL A 29 -9.13 -4.26 -9.19
N ASP A 30 -8.97 -3.03 -8.74
CA ASP A 30 -10.07 -2.16 -8.30
C ASP A 30 -10.17 -0.89 -9.17
N GLN A 31 -11.09 0.00 -8.84
CA GLN A 31 -11.31 1.26 -9.56
C GLN A 31 -10.11 2.23 -9.45
N HIS A 32 -9.16 1.99 -8.54
CA HIS A 32 -8.00 2.82 -8.27
C HIS A 32 -6.73 2.33 -8.99
N SER A 33 -6.82 1.26 -9.79
CA SER A 33 -5.69 0.67 -10.54
C SER A 33 -5.03 1.62 -11.56
N ASN A 34 -5.66 2.75 -11.87
CA ASN A 34 -5.18 3.73 -12.85
C ASN A 34 -4.14 4.73 -12.29
N ARG A 35 -3.75 4.61 -11.01
CA ARG A 35 -2.70 5.45 -10.42
C ARG A 35 -1.32 5.04 -10.96
N THR A 36 -0.58 5.98 -11.54
CA THR A 36 0.80 5.77 -11.99
C THR A 36 1.78 6.27 -10.93
N TYR A 37 2.60 5.37 -10.40
CA TYR A 37 3.70 5.67 -9.48
C TYR A 37 5.02 5.79 -10.26
N ARG A 38 5.88 6.77 -9.94
CA ARG A 38 7.08 7.15 -10.74
C ARG A 38 8.40 7.05 -9.96
N GLU A 39 8.61 6.02 -9.17
CA GLU A 39 9.91 5.76 -8.53
C GLU A 39 10.34 4.32 -8.85
N GLU A 40 11.63 3.96 -8.81
CA GLU A 40 12.15 2.65 -9.21
C GLU A 40 13.09 2.01 -8.16
N ILE A 41 13.04 0.68 -8.00
CA ILE A 41 14.03 -0.15 -7.30
C ILE A 41 14.50 -1.25 -8.28
N GLY A 42 15.80 -1.25 -8.61
CA GLY A 42 16.38 -2.30 -9.47
C GLY A 42 15.92 -2.31 -10.93
N GLY A 43 15.33 -1.21 -11.41
CA GLY A 43 14.71 -1.12 -12.75
C GLY A 43 13.21 -1.44 -12.78
N GLU A 44 12.59 -1.71 -11.63
CA GLU A 44 11.13 -1.88 -11.47
C GLU A 44 10.52 -0.72 -10.69
N PHE A 45 9.35 -0.22 -11.08
CA PHE A 45 8.73 0.94 -10.44
C PHE A 45 8.23 0.65 -9.00
N VAL A 46 8.79 1.28 -7.96
CA VAL A 46 8.35 1.17 -6.57
C VAL A 46 8.44 2.53 -5.84
N ASP A 47 7.30 3.22 -5.72
CA ASP A 47 7.17 4.48 -4.96
C ASP A 47 7.19 4.24 -3.44
N SER A 48 8.12 4.93 -2.79
CA SER A 48 8.49 4.83 -1.38
C SER A 48 8.26 6.13 -0.62
N THR A 49 7.88 7.22 -1.30
CA THR A 49 7.65 8.53 -0.68
C THR A 49 6.18 8.88 -0.58
N HIS A 50 5.35 8.40 -1.52
CA HIS A 50 3.92 8.67 -1.49
C HIS A 50 3.26 8.01 -0.28
N GLN A 51 2.51 8.82 0.48
CA GLN A 51 1.74 8.37 1.63
C GLN A 51 0.30 8.85 1.49
N ASP A 52 -0.60 7.90 1.25
CA ASP A 52 -2.03 8.14 1.21
C ASP A 52 -2.66 7.83 2.57
N TYR A 53 -3.47 8.76 3.06
CA TYR A 53 -4.19 8.68 4.35
C TYR A 53 -5.71 8.64 4.18
N THR A 54 -6.19 8.62 2.93
CA THR A 54 -7.60 8.83 2.59
C THR A 54 -8.42 7.54 2.51
N ALA A 55 -7.77 6.38 2.42
CA ALA A 55 -8.45 5.09 2.34
C ALA A 55 -9.22 4.79 3.64
N ILE A 56 -10.51 4.49 3.55
CA ILE A 56 -11.37 4.18 4.70
C ILE A 56 -11.72 2.69 4.72
N GLN A 57 -11.82 2.07 3.54
CA GLN A 57 -12.16 0.66 3.32
C GLN A 57 -11.23 0.04 2.28
N SER A 58 -11.16 -1.30 2.24
CA SER A 58 -10.25 -2.00 1.32
C SER A 58 -10.53 -1.71 -0.15
N ALA A 59 -11.78 -1.41 -0.52
CA ALA A 59 -12.18 -1.03 -1.89
C ALA A 59 -11.64 0.34 -2.34
N ASP A 60 -11.07 1.14 -1.43
CA ASP A 60 -10.37 2.38 -1.77
C ASP A 60 -8.91 2.10 -2.19
N THR A 61 -8.52 0.82 -2.26
CA THR A 61 -7.15 0.36 -2.51
C THR A 61 -7.15 -0.93 -3.35
N CYS A 62 -6.09 -1.20 -4.11
CA CYS A 62 -5.93 -2.51 -4.76
C CYS A 62 -5.60 -3.65 -3.76
N CYS A 63 -5.41 -3.35 -2.47
CA CYS A 63 -4.99 -4.31 -1.44
C CYS A 63 -6.19 -4.73 -0.57
N HIS A 64 -6.72 -5.94 -0.79
CA HIS A 64 -7.82 -6.48 0.01
C HIS A 64 -7.42 -6.82 1.45
N THR A 65 -6.11 -6.88 1.73
CA THR A 65 -5.58 -7.01 3.10
C THR A 65 -5.61 -5.67 3.86
N PHE A 66 -5.88 -4.54 3.19
CA PHE A 66 -5.96 -3.24 3.85
C PHE A 66 -6.94 -3.28 5.04
N ARG A 67 -6.47 -2.74 6.16
CA ARG A 67 -7.29 -2.45 7.34
C ARG A 67 -6.92 -1.07 7.84
N PRO A 68 -7.87 -0.18 8.16
CA PRO A 68 -7.53 1.10 8.74
C PRO A 68 -6.87 0.92 10.11
N LYS A 69 -5.83 1.71 10.39
CA LYS A 69 -5.33 1.90 11.76
C LYS A 69 -6.50 2.42 12.59
N LYS A 70 -6.76 1.80 13.74
CA LYS A 70 -7.74 2.34 14.68
C LYS A 70 -7.29 3.75 15.04
N SER A 71 -8.16 4.74 14.82
CA SER A 71 -8.00 6.06 15.43
C SER A 71 -7.98 5.84 16.94
N GLN A 72 -6.83 6.11 17.55
CA GLN A 72 -6.68 6.06 19.00
C GLN A 72 -7.52 7.15 19.64
#